data_AF-A0A6J6C3Z1-F1
#
_entry.id   AF-A0A6J6C3Z1-F1
#
_cell.length_a   1.000
_cell.length_b   1.000
_cell.length_c   1.000
_cell.angle_alpha   90.00
_cell.angle_beta   90.00
_cell.angle_gamma   90.00
#
_symmetry.space_group_name_H-M   'P 1'
#
loop_
_entity.id
_entity.type
_entity.pdbx_description
1 polymer ?
#
loop_
_entity_poly.entity_id
_entity_poly.type
_entity_poly.pdbx_seq_one_letter_code
_entity_poly.pdbx_strand_id
1 'polypeptide(L)' 'MNPLGRLSRGVAGTRGQALILNTPGSTAGTIECLEAVLDVIPHAIRLLAGD' A
#
# COMPACT_ATOMS: atom_id res chain seq x y z
N MET A 1 -12.82 -9.56 -1.55
CA MET A 1 -11.91 -9.35 -2.69
C MET A 1 -12.71 -8.88 -3.88
N ASN A 2 -12.87 -7.57 -4.01
CA ASN A 2 -13.62 -6.94 -5.10
C ASN A 2 -12.86 -7.14 -6.44
N PRO A 3 -13.48 -7.73 -7.49
CA PRO A 3 -12.84 -7.97 -8.78
C PRO A 3 -12.20 -6.73 -9.42
N LEU A 4 -12.72 -5.53 -9.13
CA LEU A 4 -12.25 -4.27 -9.69
C LEU A 4 -10.89 -3.83 -9.12
N GLY A 5 -10.53 -4.24 -7.90
CA GLY A 5 -9.24 -3.91 -7.27
C GLY A 5 -8.04 -4.51 -7.99
N ARG A 6 -8.24 -5.63 -8.70
CA ARG A 6 -7.19 -6.37 -9.42
C ARG A 6 -6.70 -5.67 -10.69
N LEU A 7 -7.46 -4.69 -11.21
CA LEU A 7 -7.09 -3.84 -12.35
C LEU A 7 -6.54 -2.47 -11.92
N SER A 8 -6.31 -2.27 -10.61
CA SER A 8 -5.63 -1.07 -10.14
C SER A 8 -4.21 -1.04 -10.70
N ARG A 9 -3.93 -0.09 -11.60
CA ARG A 9 -2.57 0.23 -12.08
C ARG A 9 -1.74 0.97 -11.01
N GLY A 10 -2.14 0.86 -9.74
CA GLY A 10 -1.50 1.52 -8.62
C GLY A 10 -0.08 0.98 -8.45
N VAL A 11 0.91 1.85 -8.56
CA VAL A 11 2.30 1.52 -8.22
C VAL A 11 2.49 1.74 -6.72
N ALA A 12 3.19 0.85 -6.04
CA ALA A 12 3.76 1.10 -4.72
C ALA A 12 5.27 1.28 -4.85
N GLY A 13 5.87 2.12 -4.01
CA GLY A 13 7.30 2.37 -4.08
C GLY A 13 7.80 3.21 -2.92
N THR A 14 9.06 3.63 -3.01
CA THR A 14 9.73 4.40 -1.96
C THR A 14 10.41 5.64 -2.52
N ARG A 15 10.51 6.69 -1.71
CA ARG A 15 11.28 7.90 -2.02
C ARG A 15 12.04 8.33 -0.77
N GLY A 16 13.35 8.12 -0.75
CA GLY A 16 14.13 8.25 0.49
C GLY A 16 13.62 7.25 1.52
N GLN A 17 13.28 7.73 2.72
CA GLN A 17 12.72 6.92 3.81
C GLN A 17 11.19 6.89 3.85
N ALA A 18 10.51 7.36 2.79
CA ALA A 18 9.06 7.36 2.70
C ALA A 18 8.56 6.18 1.85
N LEU A 19 7.59 5.43 2.38
CA LEU A 19 6.79 4.45 1.63
C LEU A 19 5.58 5.17 0.99
N ILE A 20 5.35 4.92 -0.29
CA ILE A 20 4.27 5.51 -1.08
C ILE A 20 3.40 4.37 -1.61
N LEU A 21 2.10 4.43 -1.30
CA LEU A 21 1.10 3.45 -1.74
C LEU A 21 0.00 4.18 -2.52
N ASN A 22 -0.19 3.80 -3.78
CA ASN A 22 -1.34 4.26 -4.54
C ASN A 22 -2.55 3.39 -4.24
N THR A 23 -3.63 4.00 -3.76
CA THR A 23 -4.91 3.32 -3.49
C THR A 23 -6.00 3.75 -4.49
N PRO A 24 -7.10 2.99 -4.62
CA PRO A 24 -8.25 3.41 -5.42
C PRO A 24 -8.89 4.70 -4.88
N GLY A 25 -9.48 5.50 -5.77
CA GLY A 25 -10.11 6.79 -5.39
C GLY A 25 -11.40 6.68 -4.55
N SER A 26 -11.96 5.48 -4.35
CA SER A 26 -13.12 5.27 -3.49
C SER A 26 -12.70 4.86 -2.08
N THR A 27 -13.47 5.29 -1.07
CA THR A 27 -13.21 4.95 0.34
C THR A 27 -13.15 3.44 0.56
N ALA A 28 -14.11 2.69 0.02
CA ALA A 28 -14.15 1.23 0.17
C ALA A 28 -12.92 0.55 -0.46
N GLY A 29 -12.49 1.00 -1.65
CA GLY A 29 -11.30 0.45 -2.31
C GLY A 29 -10.00 0.81 -1.58
N THR A 30 -9.92 2.00 -0.97
CA THR A 30 -8.78 2.38 -0.13
C THR A 30 -8.69 1.51 1.12
N ILE A 31 -9.82 1.26 1.81
CA ILE A 31 -9.83 0.41 3.01
C ILE A 31 -9.38 -1.02 2.66
N GLU A 32 -9.99 -1.64 1.65
CA GLU A 32 -9.65 -3.00 1.22
C GLU A 32 -8.17 -3.11 0.80
N CYS A 33 -7.66 -2.12 0.06
CA CYS A 33 -6.28 -2.12 -0.39
C CYS A 33 -5.27 -1.90 0.75
N LEU A 34 -5.61 -1.06 1.73
CA LEU A 34 -4.75 -0.80 2.88
C LEU A 34 -4.73 -2.01 3.82
N GLU A 35 -5.89 -2.60 4.12
CA GLU A 35 -6.01 -3.80 4.95
C GLU A 35 -5.19 -4.98 4.43
N ALA A 36 -5.08 -5.12 3.10
CA ALA A 36 -4.30 -6.17 2.45
C ALA A 36 -2.78 -6.07 2.67
N VAL A 37 -2.26 -4.92 3.13
CA VAL A 37 -0.82 -4.69 3.33
C VAL A 37 -0.46 -4.20 4.74
N LEU A 38 -1.45 -4.00 5.62
CA LEU A 38 -1.23 -3.44 6.96
C LEU A 38 -0.29 -4.28 7.83
N ASP A 39 -0.30 -5.59 7.67
CA ASP A 39 0.52 -6.53 8.43
C ASP A 39 2.01 -6.42 8.07
N VAL A 40 2.34 -6.08 6.83
CA VAL A 40 3.74 -5.96 6.35
C VAL A 40 4.31 -4.54 6.45
N ILE A 41 3.46 -3.51 6.54
CA ILE A 41 3.89 -2.09 6.60
C ILE A 41 4.91 -1.83 7.73
N PRO A 42 4.73 -2.30 8.98
CA PRO A 42 5.69 -2.04 10.05
C PRO A 42 7.10 -2.54 9.72
N HIS A 43 7.22 -3.73 9.13
CA HIS A 43 8.51 -4.27 8.71
C HIS A 43 9.12 -3.46 7.56
N ALA A 44 8.32 -3.08 6.56
CA ALA A 44 8.79 -2.26 5.44
C ALA A 44 9.31 -0.89 5.88
N ILE A 45 8.66 -0.25 6.87
CA ILE A 45 9.12 1.02 7.44
C ILE A 45 10.46 0.85 8.18
N ARG A 46 10.63 -0.24 8.94
CA ARG A 46 11.89 -0.54 9.63
C ARG A 46 13.05 -0.71 8.65
N LEU A 47 12.85 -1.46 7.57
CA LEU A 47 13.85 -1.60 6.51
C LEU A 47 14.20 -0.26 5.85
N LEU A 48 13.21 0.62 5.64
CA LEU A 48 13.45 1.98 5.12
C LEU A 48 14.22 2.88 6.10
N ALA A 49 14.09 2.62 7.40
CA ALA A 49 14.82 3.33 8.45
C ALA A 49 16.27 2.82 8.61
N GLY A 50 16.64 1.69 7.99
CA GLY A 50 17.98 1.11 8.03
C GLY A 50 18.20 0.02 9.07
N ASP A 51 17.12 -0.62 9.55
CA ASP A 51 17.19 -1.85 10.36
C ASP A 51 17.69 -3.08 9.57
#